data_AF-A0A9L0JV77-F1
#
_entry.id   AF-A0A9L0JV77-F1
#
_cell.length_a   1.000
_cell.length_b   1.000
_cell.length_c   1.000
_cell.angle_alpha   90.00
_cell.angle_beta   90.00
_cell.angle_gamma   90.00
#
_symmetry.space_group_name_H-M   'P 1'
#
loop_
_entity.id
_entity.type
_entity.pdbx_description
1 polymer ?
#
loop_
_entity_poly.entity_id
_entity_poly.type
_entity_poly.pdbx_seq_one_letter_code
_entity_poly.pdbx_strand_id
1 'polypeptide(L)'
;MATTPATAFEALMNGVTSWDVPKDPIPSELLLIGEAAFPVMVNDKGQVLIAASSYGQGRLVVVSHEGYLLDAGLAPFLLNAVGWLCPSPGATVGVHPSLASLVNILQASGVEAQSQPELGDALGVYCISAYNDSMTPELIQFVKRGGGLLIGGQAWYWASQHGRDKVLSRFPGNQVTSVAGVYFTDTYGDRGRFKVSKKVPKIPLHIR
;
A
#
# COMPACT_ATOMS: atom_id res chain seq x y z
N MET A 1 16.57 -3.89 -15.24
CA MET A 1 16.09 -5.27 -15.06
C MET A 1 14.82 -5.20 -14.24
N ALA A 2 13.77 -5.93 -14.61
CA ALA A 2 12.56 -5.99 -13.77
C ALA A 2 12.92 -6.60 -12.41
N THR A 3 12.62 -5.90 -11.33
CA THR A 3 12.85 -6.38 -9.96
C THR A 3 11.97 -7.61 -9.73
N THR A 4 12.55 -8.74 -9.35
CA THR A 4 11.75 -9.94 -9.03
C THR A 4 10.96 -9.71 -7.73
N PRO A 5 9.81 -10.37 -7.54
CA PRO A 5 9.06 -10.31 -6.27
C PRO A 5 9.93 -10.64 -5.04
N ALA A 6 10.89 -11.55 -5.18
CA ALA A 6 11.82 -11.90 -4.09
C ALA A 6 12.71 -10.73 -3.69
N THR A 7 13.39 -10.11 -4.67
CA THR A 7 14.26 -8.94 -4.42
C THR A 7 13.47 -7.72 -3.93
N ALA A 8 12.25 -7.53 -4.41
CA ALA A 8 11.37 -6.46 -3.94
C ALA A 8 10.93 -6.69 -2.50
N PHE A 9 10.55 -7.92 -2.16
CA PHE A 9 10.18 -8.31 -0.81
C PHE A 9 11.33 -8.16 0.18
N GLU A 10 12.55 -8.56 -0.19
CA GLU A 10 13.76 -8.36 0.64
C GLU A 10 14.00 -6.87 0.95
N ALA A 11 13.83 -5.99 -0.05
CA ALA A 11 13.94 -4.55 0.15
C ALA A 11 12.85 -4.02 1.10
N LEU A 12 11.60 -4.45 0.93
CA LEU A 12 10.47 -4.04 1.77
C LEU A 12 10.61 -4.53 3.22
N MET A 13 11.17 -5.71 3.43
CA MET A 13 11.31 -6.34 4.75
C MET A 13 12.65 -6.09 5.44
N ASN A 14 13.53 -5.26 4.85
CA ASN A 14 14.85 -4.99 5.39
C ASN A 14 14.77 -4.43 6.82
N GLY A 15 15.33 -5.15 7.81
CA GLY A 15 15.28 -4.74 9.22
C GLY A 15 13.91 -4.85 9.90
N VAL A 16 12.85 -5.29 9.21
CA VAL A 16 11.53 -5.52 9.80
C VAL A 16 11.55 -6.84 10.59
N THR A 17 11.48 -6.76 11.91
CA THR A 17 11.56 -7.92 12.82
C THR A 17 10.26 -8.22 13.56
N SER A 18 9.33 -7.27 13.58
CA SER A 18 7.99 -7.38 14.16
C SER A 18 7.00 -6.48 13.40
N TRP A 19 5.72 -6.77 13.53
CA TRP A 19 4.63 -5.91 13.07
C TRP A 19 3.98 -5.24 14.28
N ASP A 20 4.42 -4.02 14.60
CA ASP A 20 3.82 -3.21 15.67
C ASP A 20 2.72 -2.33 15.07
N VAL A 21 1.57 -2.95 14.82
CA VAL A 21 0.41 -2.28 14.21
C VAL A 21 -0.50 -1.68 15.28
N PRO A 22 -1.16 -0.53 15.01
CA PRO A 22 -2.16 0.01 15.91
C PRO A 22 -3.32 -0.97 16.10
N LYS A 23 -3.86 -1.00 17.32
CA LYS A 23 -4.93 -1.94 17.69
C LYS A 23 -6.29 -1.54 17.11
N ASP A 24 -6.59 -0.25 17.02
CA ASP A 24 -7.93 0.22 16.67
C ASP A 24 -8.30 0.00 15.19
N PRO A 25 -7.42 0.28 14.21
CA PRO A 25 -7.68 0.05 12.80
C PRO A 25 -8.03 -1.41 12.47
N ILE A 26 -9.18 -1.63 11.82
CA ILE A 26 -9.58 -2.95 11.34
C ILE A 26 -9.33 -3.01 9.84
N PRO A 27 -8.31 -3.75 9.35
CA PRO A 27 -7.97 -3.76 7.94
C PRO A 27 -9.01 -4.48 7.08
N SER A 28 -8.92 -4.32 5.76
CA SER A 28 -9.57 -5.21 4.78
C SER A 28 -8.64 -6.35 4.35
N GLU A 29 -9.17 -7.48 3.93
CA GLU A 29 -8.38 -8.47 3.18
C GLU A 29 -8.09 -7.93 1.77
N LEU A 30 -6.84 -8.03 1.32
CA LEU A 30 -6.44 -7.70 -0.05
C LEU A 30 -6.51 -8.94 -0.93
N LEU A 31 -7.11 -8.79 -2.12
CA LEU A 31 -7.16 -9.80 -3.16
C LEU A 31 -6.08 -9.49 -4.21
N LEU A 32 -5.21 -10.46 -4.49
CA LEU A 32 -4.14 -10.34 -5.47
C LEU A 32 -4.44 -11.25 -6.68
N ILE A 33 -4.57 -10.65 -7.87
CA ILE A 33 -4.81 -11.37 -9.13
C ILE A 33 -3.76 -11.09 -10.21
N GLY A 34 -2.92 -10.07 -10.01
CA GLY A 34 -1.89 -9.69 -10.97
C GLY A 34 -0.64 -10.57 -10.86
N GLU A 35 -0.02 -10.90 -11.99
CA GLU A 35 1.22 -11.69 -12.01
C GLU A 35 2.39 -10.98 -11.28
N ALA A 36 2.40 -9.65 -11.31
CA ALA A 36 3.40 -8.83 -10.62
C ALA A 36 3.04 -8.57 -9.14
N ALA A 37 1.81 -8.88 -8.72
CA ALA A 37 1.35 -8.63 -7.37
C ALA A 37 1.84 -9.73 -6.42
N PHE A 38 2.36 -9.33 -5.26
CA PHE A 38 2.81 -10.27 -4.24
C PHE A 38 2.47 -9.77 -2.83
N PRO A 39 2.22 -10.70 -1.89
CA PRO A 39 1.93 -10.34 -0.51
C PRO A 39 3.21 -9.90 0.21
N VAL A 40 3.06 -8.97 1.14
CA VAL A 40 4.14 -8.46 2.01
C VAL A 40 3.84 -8.83 3.46
N MET A 41 2.65 -8.50 3.93
CA MET A 41 2.17 -8.83 5.29
C MET A 41 0.96 -9.75 5.18
N VAL A 42 1.03 -10.89 5.85
CA VAL A 42 -0.04 -11.90 5.91
C VAL A 42 -0.29 -12.27 7.37
N ASN A 43 -1.55 -12.30 7.78
CA ASN A 43 -1.93 -12.72 9.12
C ASN A 43 -1.93 -14.25 9.26
N ASP A 44 -2.16 -14.77 10.46
CA ASP A 44 -2.18 -16.20 10.72
C ASP A 44 -3.37 -16.94 10.06
N LYS A 45 -4.39 -16.22 9.59
CA LYS A 45 -5.52 -16.72 8.79
C LYS A 45 -5.22 -16.80 7.28
N GLY A 46 -4.04 -16.36 6.85
CA GLY A 46 -3.67 -16.36 5.43
C GLY A 46 -4.22 -15.16 4.65
N GLN A 47 -4.80 -14.15 5.32
CA GLN A 47 -5.28 -12.94 4.67
C GLN A 47 -4.13 -11.99 4.41
N VAL A 48 -4.08 -11.43 3.20
CA VAL A 48 -3.08 -10.43 2.81
C VAL A 48 -3.53 -9.05 3.31
N LEU A 49 -2.67 -8.38 4.06
CA LEU A 49 -2.95 -7.05 4.65
C LEU A 49 -2.02 -5.95 4.09
N ILE A 50 -0.84 -6.33 3.61
CA ILE A 50 0.00 -5.44 2.81
C ILE A 50 0.42 -6.21 1.58
N ALA A 51 0.31 -5.58 0.42
CA ALA A 51 0.73 -6.12 -0.86
C ALA A 51 1.57 -5.10 -1.61
N ALA A 52 2.39 -5.60 -2.53
CA ALA A 52 3.14 -4.77 -3.45
C ALA A 52 2.97 -5.30 -4.87
N SER A 53 3.10 -4.41 -5.85
CA SER A 53 2.97 -4.75 -7.27
C SER A 53 3.68 -3.71 -8.13
N SER A 54 3.65 -3.91 -9.44
CA SER A 54 4.11 -2.95 -10.44
C SER A 54 3.07 -2.74 -11.53
N TYR A 55 3.10 -1.57 -12.14
CA TYR A 55 2.28 -1.25 -13.31
C TYR A 55 3.03 -0.27 -14.21
N GLY A 56 3.17 -0.64 -15.49
CA GLY A 56 4.05 0.09 -16.40
C GLY A 56 5.49 0.09 -15.89
N GLN A 57 6.06 1.28 -15.68
CA GLN A 57 7.41 1.44 -15.15
C GLN A 57 7.44 1.71 -13.64
N GLY A 58 6.29 1.93 -13.01
CA GLY A 58 6.19 2.28 -11.59
C GLY A 58 5.83 1.10 -10.69
N ARG A 59 5.69 1.42 -9.41
CA ARG A 59 5.50 0.46 -8.32
C ARG A 59 4.41 0.92 -7.38
N LEU A 60 3.74 -0.03 -6.74
CA LEU A 60 2.70 0.23 -5.75
C LEU A 60 2.95 -0.57 -4.49
N VAL A 61 2.69 0.04 -3.34
CA VAL A 61 2.49 -0.63 -2.07
C VAL A 61 1.08 -0.28 -1.59
N VAL A 62 0.30 -1.33 -1.32
CA VAL A 62 -1.10 -1.22 -0.90
C VAL A 62 -1.21 -1.72 0.53
N VAL A 63 -1.74 -0.88 1.42
CA VAL A 63 -1.90 -1.16 2.84
C VAL A 63 -3.39 -1.22 3.16
N SER A 64 -3.83 -2.31 3.75
CA SER A 64 -5.26 -2.62 3.99
C SER A 64 -5.98 -1.72 5.01
N HIS A 65 -5.33 -0.67 5.50
CA HIS A 65 -5.93 0.38 6.31
C HIS A 65 -5.04 1.63 6.29
N GLU A 66 -5.62 2.83 6.19
CA GLU A 66 -4.88 4.09 6.18
C GLU A 66 -4.20 4.38 7.53
N GLY A 67 -4.86 4.05 8.64
CA GLY A 67 -4.29 4.15 9.99
C GLY A 67 -2.94 3.45 10.19
N TYR A 68 -2.60 2.43 9.41
CA TYR A 68 -1.27 1.81 9.45
C TYR A 68 -0.19 2.75 8.87
N LEU A 69 -0.53 3.62 7.93
CA LEU A 69 0.37 4.63 7.38
C LEU A 69 0.60 5.80 8.36
N LEU A 70 -0.18 5.89 9.44
CA LEU A 70 -0.12 6.97 10.42
C LEU A 70 0.60 6.56 11.72
N ASP A 71 1.02 5.30 11.83
CA ASP A 71 1.56 4.74 13.07
C ASP A 71 3.09 4.61 13.02
N ALA A 72 3.75 5.16 14.04
CA ALA A 72 5.21 5.16 14.15
C ALA A 72 5.80 3.76 14.43
N GLY A 73 5.02 2.82 14.96
CA GLY A 73 5.40 1.41 15.13
C GLY A 73 5.70 0.72 13.80
N LEU A 74 5.13 1.23 12.70
CA LEU A 74 5.40 0.76 11.34
C LEU A 74 6.50 1.54 10.61
N ALA A 75 7.17 2.50 11.26
CA ALA A 75 8.21 3.33 10.63
C ALA A 75 9.27 2.52 9.85
N PRO A 76 9.86 1.42 10.38
CA PRO A 76 10.84 0.63 9.62
C PRO A 76 10.30 0.14 8.28
N PHE A 77 9.06 -0.34 8.26
CA PHE A 77 8.42 -0.80 7.04
C PHE A 77 8.07 0.37 6.10
N LEU A 78 7.51 1.46 6.63
CA LEU A 78 7.10 2.61 5.83
C LEU A 78 8.29 3.27 5.12
N LEU A 79 9.46 3.33 5.78
CA LEU A 79 10.70 3.83 5.18
C LEU A 79 11.17 2.93 4.04
N ASN A 80 11.15 1.62 4.25
CA ASN A 80 11.49 0.66 3.19
C ASN A 80 10.51 0.74 2.02
N ALA A 81 9.21 0.90 2.30
CA ALA A 81 8.19 1.05 1.28
C ALA A 81 8.44 2.30 0.43
N VAL A 82 8.64 3.47 1.05
CA VAL A 82 8.94 4.70 0.33
C VAL A 82 10.26 4.61 -0.44
N GLY A 83 11.32 4.04 0.17
CA GLY A 83 12.60 3.82 -0.50
C GLY A 83 12.49 2.87 -1.70
N TRP A 84 11.73 1.79 -1.57
CA TRP A 84 11.47 0.86 -2.66
C TRP A 84 10.54 1.45 -3.72
N LEU A 85 9.64 2.37 -3.38
CA LEU A 85 8.79 3.06 -4.36
C LEU A 85 9.57 4.12 -5.15
N CYS A 86 10.57 4.74 -4.52
CA CYS A 86 11.34 5.85 -5.06
C CYS A 86 12.06 5.48 -6.38
N PRO A 87 11.77 6.17 -7.50
CA PRO A 87 12.34 5.84 -8.81
C PRO A 87 13.84 6.15 -8.92
N SER A 88 14.31 7.15 -8.16
CA SER A 88 15.71 7.58 -8.14
C SER A 88 16.05 8.22 -6.79
N PRO A 89 17.31 8.13 -6.32
CA PRO A 89 17.75 8.83 -5.12
C PRO A 89 17.42 10.33 -5.19
N GLY A 90 16.86 10.87 -4.10
CA GLY A 90 16.50 12.29 -4.00
C GLY A 90 15.17 12.68 -4.66
N ALA A 91 14.41 11.74 -5.22
CA ALA A 91 13.07 12.07 -5.72
C ALA A 91 12.13 12.46 -4.56
N THR A 92 11.34 13.51 -4.75
CA THR A 92 10.48 14.06 -3.71
C THR A 92 9.33 13.13 -3.35
N VAL A 93 9.03 13.02 -2.06
CA VAL A 93 7.88 12.27 -1.53
C VAL A 93 6.74 13.25 -1.23
N GLY A 94 5.67 13.17 -2.01
CA GLY A 94 4.43 13.90 -1.75
C GLY A 94 3.49 13.06 -0.89
N VAL A 95 2.89 13.67 0.13
CA VAL A 95 1.94 13.02 1.02
C VAL A 95 0.62 13.78 0.99
N HIS A 96 -0.46 13.12 0.61
CA HIS A 96 -1.79 13.72 0.65
C HIS A 96 -2.16 14.13 2.09
N PRO A 97 -2.86 15.26 2.33
CA PRO A 97 -3.22 15.73 3.67
C PRO A 97 -4.00 14.71 4.53
N SER A 98 -4.70 13.76 3.90
CA SER A 98 -5.35 12.64 4.63
C SER A 98 -4.37 11.74 5.38
N LEU A 99 -3.08 11.81 5.06
CA LEU A 99 -1.99 11.07 5.69
C LEU A 99 -0.94 11.99 6.33
N ALA A 100 -1.31 13.18 6.79
CA ALA A 100 -0.35 14.18 7.27
C ALA A 100 0.67 13.66 8.31
N SER A 101 0.27 12.74 9.21
CA SER A 101 1.19 12.13 10.18
C SER A 101 2.34 11.35 9.55
N LEU A 102 2.17 10.79 8.35
CA LEU A 102 3.22 10.08 7.62
C LEU A 102 4.40 11.00 7.30
N VAL A 103 4.16 12.30 7.07
CA VAL A 103 5.24 13.28 6.85
C VAL A 103 6.20 13.29 8.03
N ASN A 104 5.66 13.34 9.26
CA ASN A 104 6.48 13.36 10.47
C ASN A 104 7.27 12.06 10.65
N ILE A 105 6.66 10.91 10.35
CA ILE A 105 7.32 9.59 10.43
C ILE A 105 8.53 9.53 9.48
N LEU A 106 8.33 9.99 8.23
CA LEU A 106 9.37 9.99 7.20
C LEU A 106 10.50 10.99 7.54
N GLN A 107 10.15 12.22 7.92
CA GLN A 107 11.12 13.27 8.25
C GLN A 107 11.94 12.94 9.50
N ALA A 108 11.35 12.30 10.50
CA ALA A 108 12.09 11.82 11.69
C ALA A 108 13.23 10.84 11.35
N SER A 109 13.17 10.24 10.16
CA SER A 109 14.17 9.30 9.65
C SER A 109 15.00 9.87 8.49
N GLY A 110 14.94 11.19 8.27
CA GLY A 110 15.73 11.90 7.25
C GLY A 110 15.21 11.78 5.81
N VAL A 111 13.97 11.31 5.61
CA VAL A 111 13.34 11.28 4.28
C VAL A 111 12.62 12.61 4.04
N GLU A 112 12.98 13.31 2.97
CA GLU A 112 12.29 14.53 2.55
C GLU A 112 10.87 14.20 2.05
N ALA A 113 9.88 14.53 2.88
CA ALA A 113 8.47 14.41 2.57
C ALA A 113 7.75 15.75 2.77
N GLN A 114 6.76 16.03 1.92
CA GLN A 114 5.98 17.25 1.98
C GLN A 114 4.48 16.93 1.82
N SER A 115 3.65 17.66 2.57
CA SER A 115 2.20 17.56 2.42
C SER A 115 1.75 18.26 1.14
N GLN A 116 1.10 17.55 0.22
CA GLN A 116 0.62 18.07 -1.06
C GLN A 116 -0.73 17.42 -1.44
N PRO A 117 -1.79 18.23 -1.68
CA PRO A 117 -3.12 17.70 -1.98
C PRO A 117 -3.23 17.05 -3.36
N GLU A 118 -2.34 17.39 -4.27
CA GLU A 118 -2.33 16.91 -5.65
C GLU A 118 -0.94 16.42 -6.07
N LEU A 119 -0.88 15.69 -7.19
CA LEU A 119 0.37 15.28 -7.80
C LEU A 119 1.10 16.49 -8.41
N GLY A 120 2.28 16.81 -7.89
CA GLY A 120 3.19 17.78 -8.51
C GLY A 120 4.05 17.15 -9.61
N ASP A 121 4.51 17.98 -10.57
CA ASP A 121 5.30 17.53 -11.74
C ASP A 121 6.62 16.83 -11.40
N ALA A 122 7.19 17.08 -10.21
CA ALA A 122 8.49 16.59 -9.78
C ALA A 122 8.45 15.43 -8.76
N LEU A 123 7.26 14.90 -8.43
CA LEU A 123 7.14 13.85 -7.43
C LEU A 123 7.70 12.51 -7.94
N GLY A 124 8.47 11.83 -7.09
CA GLY A 124 8.89 10.45 -7.34
C GLY A 124 7.97 9.44 -6.65
N VAL A 125 7.47 9.79 -5.47
CA VAL A 125 6.56 8.97 -4.67
C VAL A 125 5.38 9.81 -4.24
N TYR A 126 4.18 9.22 -4.29
CA TYR A 126 2.97 9.83 -3.75
C TYR A 126 2.28 8.89 -2.76
N CYS A 127 1.92 9.41 -1.59
CA CYS A 127 1.26 8.68 -0.52
C CYS A 127 -0.16 9.20 -0.33
N ILE A 128 -1.19 8.35 -0.43
CA ILE A 128 -2.60 8.77 -0.34
C ILE A 128 -3.51 7.74 0.32
N SER A 129 -4.62 8.18 0.92
CA SER A 129 -5.66 7.27 1.38
C SER A 129 -6.54 6.75 0.22
N ALA A 130 -7.11 5.56 0.37
CA ALA A 130 -7.84 4.86 -0.69
C ALA A 130 -9.29 5.36 -0.91
N TYR A 131 -9.63 6.55 -0.42
CA TYR A 131 -11.00 7.08 -0.40
C TYR A 131 -11.26 8.21 -1.38
N ASN A 132 -10.22 8.77 -1.99
CA ASN A 132 -10.32 9.85 -2.96
C ASN A 132 -10.24 9.28 -4.39
N ASP A 133 -11.26 9.55 -5.20
CA ASP A 133 -11.31 9.18 -6.62
C ASP A 133 -11.01 10.35 -7.58
N SER A 134 -10.84 11.58 -7.08
CA SER A 134 -10.67 12.79 -7.89
C SER A 134 -9.41 12.80 -8.75
N MET A 135 -8.38 12.04 -8.35
CA MET A 135 -7.10 11.94 -9.04
C MET A 135 -6.86 10.56 -9.68
N THR A 136 -7.92 9.78 -9.91
CA THR A 136 -7.77 8.40 -10.39
C THR A 136 -6.96 8.31 -11.70
N PRO A 137 -7.30 9.06 -12.78
CA PRO A 137 -6.54 9.02 -14.02
C PRO A 137 -5.07 9.44 -13.84
N GLU A 138 -4.83 10.47 -13.05
CA GLU A 138 -3.52 11.05 -12.78
C GLU A 138 -2.63 10.06 -12.03
N LEU A 139 -3.16 9.40 -11.00
CA LEU A 139 -2.46 8.37 -10.23
C LEU A 139 -2.09 7.16 -11.11
N ILE A 140 -3.01 6.71 -11.96
CA ILE A 140 -2.74 5.60 -12.90
C ILE A 140 -1.61 5.99 -13.87
N GLN A 141 -1.65 7.21 -14.44
CA GLN A 141 -0.60 7.69 -15.34
C GLN A 141 0.74 7.88 -14.62
N PHE A 142 0.71 8.43 -13.41
CA PHE A 142 1.89 8.63 -12.56
C PHE A 142 2.63 7.31 -12.33
N VAL A 143 1.92 6.28 -11.88
CA VAL A 143 2.51 4.95 -11.68
C VAL A 143 2.97 4.37 -13.02
N LYS A 144 2.15 4.43 -14.07
CA LYS A 144 2.50 3.88 -15.39
C LYS A 144 3.83 4.44 -15.92
N ARG A 145 4.12 5.72 -15.65
CA ARG A 145 5.32 6.45 -16.09
C ARG A 145 6.55 6.28 -15.18
N GLY A 146 6.45 5.52 -14.09
CA GLY A 146 7.58 5.27 -13.19
C GLY A 146 7.41 5.77 -11.76
N GLY A 147 6.31 6.47 -11.46
CA GLY A 147 6.00 6.94 -10.12
C GLY A 147 5.76 5.79 -9.14
N GLY A 148 6.08 6.04 -7.86
CA GLY A 148 5.81 5.13 -6.76
C GLY A 148 4.56 5.53 -5.99
N LEU A 149 3.59 4.63 -5.84
CA LEU A 149 2.35 4.88 -5.09
C LEU A 149 2.31 4.09 -3.79
N LEU A 150 2.19 4.79 -2.66
CA LEU A 150 1.82 4.20 -1.37
C LEU A 150 0.36 4.53 -1.09
N ILE A 151 -0.51 3.54 -1.06
CA ILE A 151 -1.95 3.74 -0.88
C ILE A 151 -2.49 2.91 0.26
N GLY A 152 -3.26 3.54 1.16
CA GLY A 152 -3.81 2.89 2.35
C GLY A 152 -5.30 3.13 2.54
N GLY A 153 -6.06 2.10 2.89
CA GLY A 153 -7.46 2.27 3.27
C GLY A 153 -8.17 0.94 3.49
N GLN A 154 -9.43 0.99 3.89
CA GLN A 154 -10.27 -0.20 4.06
C GLN A 154 -11.59 -0.03 3.30
N ALA A 155 -12.05 -1.10 2.65
CA ALA A 155 -13.24 -1.06 1.83
C ALA A 155 -14.49 -1.57 2.55
N TRP A 156 -14.37 -2.29 3.66
CA TRP A 156 -15.53 -2.84 4.38
C TRP A 156 -16.47 -1.74 4.92
N TYR A 157 -15.95 -0.60 5.36
CA TYR A 157 -16.77 0.52 5.83
C TYR A 157 -17.39 1.30 4.67
N TRP A 158 -16.67 1.39 3.56
CA TRP A 158 -17.24 1.94 2.34
C TRP A 158 -18.39 1.04 1.83
N ALA A 159 -18.21 -0.28 1.90
CA ALA A 159 -19.18 -1.29 1.49
C ALA A 159 -20.48 -1.22 2.30
N SER A 160 -20.41 -0.91 3.60
CA SER A 160 -21.61 -0.76 4.45
C SER A 160 -22.49 0.41 4.00
N GLN A 161 -21.94 1.39 3.30
CA GLN A 161 -22.65 2.57 2.81
C GLN A 161 -23.07 2.46 1.34
N HIS A 162 -22.34 1.70 0.51
CA HIS A 162 -22.51 1.70 -0.95
C HIS A 162 -22.95 0.35 -1.55
N GLY A 163 -22.87 -0.74 -0.77
CA GLY A 163 -23.14 -2.11 -1.19
C GLY A 163 -21.87 -2.92 -1.41
N ARG A 164 -21.85 -4.15 -0.88
CA ARG A 164 -20.71 -5.08 -0.94
C ARG A 164 -20.37 -5.53 -2.37
N ASP A 165 -21.40 -5.70 -3.20
CA ASP A 165 -21.31 -6.09 -4.62
C ASP A 165 -20.54 -5.08 -5.47
N LYS A 166 -20.40 -3.83 -5.00
CA LYS A 166 -19.75 -2.74 -5.75
C LYS A 166 -18.30 -2.52 -5.36
N VAL A 167 -17.78 -3.18 -4.33
CA VAL A 167 -16.45 -2.86 -3.79
C VAL A 167 -15.35 -3.04 -4.83
N LEU A 168 -15.31 -4.18 -5.52
CA LEU A 168 -14.27 -4.44 -6.52
C LEU A 168 -14.32 -3.47 -7.72
N SER A 169 -15.48 -2.90 -8.03
CA SER A 169 -15.71 -2.09 -9.24
C SER A 169 -15.87 -0.59 -8.97
N ARG A 170 -16.11 -0.16 -7.73
CA ARG A 170 -16.44 1.24 -7.39
C ARG A 170 -15.77 1.78 -6.14
N PHE A 171 -15.08 0.97 -5.34
CA PHE A 171 -14.27 1.53 -4.25
C PHE A 171 -13.15 2.41 -4.85
N PRO A 172 -12.96 3.67 -4.42
CA PRO A 172 -11.97 4.58 -5.02
C PRO A 172 -10.57 3.98 -5.11
N GLY A 173 -10.08 3.35 -4.04
CA GLY A 173 -8.79 2.66 -4.05
C GLY A 173 -8.67 1.58 -5.13
N ASN A 174 -9.76 0.87 -5.43
CA ASN A 174 -9.79 -0.17 -6.47
C ASN A 174 -9.79 0.43 -7.88
N GLN A 175 -10.25 1.68 -8.08
CA GLN A 175 -10.14 2.34 -9.38
C GLN A 175 -8.67 2.55 -9.79
N VAL A 176 -7.77 2.71 -8.80
CA VAL A 176 -6.33 2.91 -9.04
C VAL A 176 -5.55 1.61 -8.95
N THR A 177 -5.76 0.82 -7.89
CA THR A 177 -4.90 -0.36 -7.59
C THR A 177 -5.18 -1.57 -8.47
N SER A 178 -6.38 -1.66 -9.06
CA SER A 178 -6.78 -2.78 -9.92
C SER A 178 -5.91 -2.95 -11.16
N VAL A 179 -5.36 -1.86 -11.71
CA VAL A 179 -4.44 -1.91 -12.88
C VAL A 179 -3.15 -2.66 -12.56
N ALA A 180 -2.80 -2.75 -11.27
CA ALA A 180 -1.66 -3.51 -10.76
C ALA A 180 -2.07 -4.87 -10.17
N GLY A 181 -3.32 -5.28 -10.35
CA GLY A 181 -3.85 -6.57 -9.91
C GLY A 181 -3.99 -6.72 -8.40
N VAL A 182 -4.13 -5.62 -7.66
CA VAL A 182 -4.38 -5.59 -6.21
C VAL A 182 -5.75 -4.96 -5.96
N TYR A 183 -6.56 -5.60 -5.12
CA TYR A 183 -7.90 -5.11 -4.78
C TYR A 183 -8.11 -5.11 -3.27
N PHE A 184 -8.73 -4.06 -2.76
CA PHE A 184 -9.37 -4.04 -1.45
C PHE A 184 -10.70 -4.80 -1.53
N THR A 185 -10.97 -5.67 -0.55
CA THR A 185 -12.25 -6.40 -0.44
C THR A 185 -13.11 -5.86 0.70
N ASP A 186 -14.38 -6.25 0.76
CA ASP A 186 -15.28 -5.95 1.87
C ASP A 186 -15.04 -6.85 3.10
N THR A 187 -14.10 -7.78 3.01
CA THR A 187 -13.82 -8.75 4.07
C THR A 187 -12.92 -8.13 5.13
N TYR A 188 -13.35 -8.20 6.39
CA TYR A 188 -12.55 -7.77 7.53
C TYR A 188 -11.28 -8.61 7.65
N GLY A 189 -10.14 -7.95 7.81
CA GLY A 189 -8.88 -8.58 8.14
C GLY A 189 -8.78 -8.86 9.64
N ASP A 190 -8.38 -10.08 9.99
CA ASP A 190 -8.10 -10.47 11.36
C ASP A 190 -6.84 -9.75 11.89
N ARG A 191 -6.96 -9.17 13.09
CA ARG A 191 -5.91 -8.37 13.78
C ARG A 191 -5.08 -9.18 14.78
N GLY A 192 -5.25 -10.50 14.82
CA GLY A 192 -4.74 -11.36 15.88
C GLY A 192 -3.22 -11.48 15.89
N ARG A 193 -2.66 -12.23 14.94
CA ARG A 193 -1.20 -12.44 14.85
C ARG A 193 -0.70 -12.25 13.43
N PHE A 194 0.41 -11.52 13.32
CA PHE A 194 1.08 -11.26 12.05
C PHE A 194 2.41 -12.01 12.00
N LYS A 195 2.65 -12.69 10.88
CA LYS A 195 3.91 -13.41 10.68
C LYS A 195 4.92 -12.49 10.01
N VAL A 196 6.11 -12.39 10.58
CA VAL A 196 7.25 -11.77 9.90
C VAL A 196 7.88 -12.84 9.01
N SER A 197 7.71 -12.67 7.70
CA SER A 197 8.15 -13.65 6.71
C SER A 197 9.55 -13.32 6.21
N LYS A 198 10.41 -14.34 6.06
CA LYS A 198 11.77 -14.19 5.50
C LYS A 198 11.81 -14.24 3.97
N LYS A 199 10.70 -14.64 3.35
CA LYS A 199 10.50 -14.78 1.90
C LYS A 199 9.07 -14.36 1.60
N VAL A 200 8.78 -14.07 0.34
CA VAL A 200 7.42 -13.79 -0.14
C VAL A 200 6.44 -14.85 0.42
N PRO A 201 5.45 -14.45 1.24
CA PRO A 201 4.45 -15.36 1.76
C PRO A 201 3.74 -16.09 0.64
N LYS A 202 3.52 -17.40 0.82
CA LYS A 202 2.62 -18.13 -0.07
C LYS A 202 1.19 -17.77 0.32
N ILE A 203 0.41 -17.23 -0.62
CA ILE A 203 -1.03 -17.08 -0.43
C ILE A 203 -1.60 -18.49 -0.57
N PRO A 204 -2.15 -19.08 0.50
CA PRO A 204 -2.77 -20.38 0.35
C PRO A 204 -4.00 -20.20 -0.54
N LEU A 205 -4.10 -20.98 -1.62
CA LEU A 205 -5.27 -21.03 -2.50
C LEU A 205 -6.48 -21.49 -1.69
N HIS A 206 -7.14 -20.57 -1.02
CA HIS A 206 -8.44 -20.82 -0.40
C HIS A 206 -9.47 -20.47 -1.48
N ILE A 207 -10.05 -21.50 -2.08
CA ILE A 207 -11.31 -21.35 -2.79
C ILE A 207 -12.33 -20.98 -1.71
N ARG A 208 -12.66 -19.69 -1.59
CA ARG A 208 -13.77 -19.21 -0.77
C ARG A 208 -14.97 -18.98 -1.66
#